data_AF-A0A1J7BUP8-F1
#
_entry.id   AF-A0A1J7BUP8-F1
#
_cell.length_a   1.000
_cell.length_b   1.000
_cell.length_c   1.000
_cell.angle_alpha   90.00
_cell.angle_beta   90.00
_cell.angle_gamma   90.00
#
_symmetry.space_group_name_H-M   'P 1'
#
loop_
_entity.id
_entity.type
_entity.pdbx_description
1 polymer ?
#
loop_
_entity_poly.entity_id
_entity_poly.type
_entity_poly.pdbx_seq_one_letter_code
_entity_poly.pdbx_strand_id
1 'polypeptide(L)'
;MMNKILKTFAVLLCIMNSQFFFAQQIITDQKAQELELKKAEKEAQKVSDQNHKKLDDKISELKKQQKEENTKKKNLIKSENNLKSTKEKISKLELENQKIESKIKSSSLSDEKIQKQRIKTKENELQIQKLKLKQITQQKELENAMSAY
;
A
#
# COMPACT_ATOMS: atom_id res chain seq x y z
N MET A 1 -5.41 -21.81 -93.09
CA MET A 1 -4.29 -21.38 -92.21
C MET A 1 -4.66 -20.17 -91.36
N MET A 2 -5.16 -19.08 -91.97
CA MET A 2 -5.58 -17.83 -91.29
C MET A 2 -6.51 -18.02 -90.08
N ASN A 3 -7.53 -18.89 -90.21
CA ASN A 3 -8.53 -19.12 -89.17
C ASN A 3 -7.98 -19.88 -87.94
N LYS A 4 -6.91 -20.69 -88.12
CA LYS A 4 -6.21 -21.34 -86.99
C LYS A 4 -5.31 -20.35 -86.26
N ILE A 5 -4.62 -19.48 -87.00
CA ILE A 5 -3.75 -18.43 -86.44
C ILE A 5 -4.57 -17.43 -85.61
N LEU A 6 -5.72 -16.96 -86.12
CA LEU A 6 -6.64 -16.07 -85.39
C LEU A 6 -7.17 -16.71 -84.10
N LYS A 7 -7.55 -17.99 -84.14
CA LYS A 7 -7.98 -18.73 -82.94
C LYS A 7 -6.86 -18.88 -81.93
N THR A 8 -5.64 -19.20 -82.36
CA THR A 8 -4.47 -19.27 -81.48
C THR A 8 -4.15 -17.91 -80.86
N PHE A 9 -4.26 -16.83 -81.63
CA PHE A 9 -4.03 -15.47 -81.13
C PHE A 9 -5.10 -15.05 -80.11
N ALA A 10 -6.37 -15.38 -80.37
CA ALA A 10 -7.46 -15.14 -79.42
C ALA A 10 -7.27 -15.92 -78.11
N VAL A 11 -6.84 -17.18 -78.18
CA VAL A 11 -6.52 -17.99 -77.00
C VAL A 11 -5.34 -17.38 -76.23
N LEU A 12 -4.29 -16.93 -76.93
CA LEU A 12 -3.14 -16.29 -76.30
C LEU A 12 -3.53 -14.99 -75.58
N LEU A 13 -4.37 -14.16 -76.20
CA LEU A 13 -4.90 -12.94 -75.58
C LEU A 13 -5.76 -13.26 -74.35
N CYS A 14 -6.60 -14.29 -74.39
CA CYS A 14 -7.39 -14.70 -73.23
C CYS A 14 -6.50 -15.16 -72.06
N ILE A 15 -5.42 -15.89 -72.35
CA ILE A 15 -4.46 -16.34 -71.33
C ILE A 15 -3.68 -15.15 -70.74
N MET A 16 -3.24 -14.20 -71.56
CA MET A 16 -2.53 -13.02 -71.06
C MET A 16 -3.44 -12.10 -70.23
N ASN A 17 -4.70 -11.94 -70.63
CA ASN A 17 -5.67 -11.15 -69.86
C ASN A 17 -6.01 -11.83 -68.53
N SER A 18 -6.19 -13.15 -68.50
CA SER A 18 -6.47 -13.85 -67.24
C SER A 18 -5.31 -13.73 -66.26
N GLN A 19 -4.06 -13.86 -66.73
CA GLN A 19 -2.86 -13.62 -65.92
C GLN A 19 -2.80 -12.19 -65.36
N PHE A 20 -3.18 -11.18 -66.16
CA PHE A 20 -3.25 -9.79 -65.71
C PHE A 20 -4.28 -9.59 -64.59
N PHE A 21 -5.50 -10.13 -64.75
CA PHE A 21 -6.53 -10.06 -63.71
C PHE A 21 -6.11 -10.80 -62.43
N PHE A 22 -5.50 -11.98 -62.53
CA PHE A 22 -4.99 -12.71 -61.36
C PHE A 22 -3.86 -11.93 -60.67
N ALA A 23 -2.92 -11.34 -61.41
CA ALA A 23 -1.86 -10.53 -60.82
C ALA A 23 -2.42 -9.28 -60.11
N GLN A 24 -3.39 -8.59 -60.71
CA GLN A 24 -4.02 -7.43 -60.11
C GLN A 24 -4.83 -7.80 -58.85
N GLN A 25 -5.49 -8.95 -58.86
CA GLN A 25 -6.21 -9.47 -57.71
C GLN A 25 -5.24 -9.83 -56.57
N ILE A 26 -4.16 -10.55 -56.85
CA ILE A 26 -3.12 -10.89 -55.87
C ILE A 26 -2.54 -9.62 -55.22
N ILE A 27 -2.23 -8.57 -56.00
CA ILE A 27 -1.70 -7.31 -55.47
C ILE A 27 -2.73 -6.60 -54.58
N THR A 28 -4.00 -6.61 -54.97
CA THR A 28 -5.08 -6.00 -54.19
C THR A 28 -5.29 -6.74 -52.86
N ASP A 29 -5.32 -8.07 -52.90
CA ASP A 29 -5.50 -8.92 -51.72
C ASP A 29 -4.32 -8.78 -50.75
N GLN A 30 -3.08 -8.74 -51.27
CA GLN A 30 -1.88 -8.49 -50.45
C GLN A 30 -1.93 -7.12 -49.76
N LYS A 31 -2.35 -6.06 -50.47
CA LYS A 31 -2.52 -4.73 -49.87
C LYS A 31 -3.62 -4.69 -48.81
N ALA A 32 -4.72 -5.40 -49.05
CA ALA A 32 -5.81 -5.52 -48.07
C ALA A 32 -5.33 -6.25 -46.80
N GLN A 33 -4.60 -7.35 -46.96
CA GLN A 33 -4.01 -8.11 -45.86
C GLN A 33 -2.98 -7.28 -45.08
N GLU A 34 -2.10 -6.54 -45.77
CA GLU A 34 -1.11 -5.66 -45.12
C GLU A 34 -1.79 -4.53 -44.32
N LEU A 35 -2.88 -3.96 -44.86
CA LEU A 35 -3.66 -2.94 -44.16
C LEU A 35 -4.34 -3.51 -42.91
N GLU A 36 -4.86 -4.72 -42.98
CA GLU A 36 -5.48 -5.41 -41.85
C GLU A 36 -4.45 -5.74 -40.76
N LEU A 37 -3.28 -6.27 -41.14
CA LEU A 37 -2.16 -6.51 -40.21
C LEU A 37 -1.74 -5.21 -39.51
N LYS A 38 -1.54 -4.12 -40.26
CA LYS A 38 -1.20 -2.80 -39.68
C LYS A 38 -2.25 -2.29 -38.70
N LYS A 39 -3.54 -2.57 -38.95
CA LYS A 39 -4.62 -2.22 -38.02
C LYS A 39 -4.56 -3.06 -36.76
N ALA A 40 -4.39 -4.38 -36.91
CA ALA A 40 -4.28 -5.31 -35.79
C ALA A 40 -3.06 -4.99 -34.90
N GLU A 41 -1.90 -4.66 -35.50
CA GLU A 41 -0.70 -4.25 -34.78
C GLU A 41 -0.93 -2.95 -33.99
N LYS A 42 -1.55 -1.93 -34.61
CA LYS A 42 -1.89 -0.68 -33.92
C LYS A 42 -2.87 -0.89 -32.77
N GLU A 43 -3.84 -1.76 -32.95
CA GLU A 43 -4.80 -2.10 -31.90
C GLU A 43 -4.12 -2.85 -30.75
N ALA A 44 -3.27 -3.83 -31.06
CA ALA A 44 -2.47 -4.55 -30.07
C ALA A 44 -1.55 -3.61 -29.28
N GLN A 45 -0.87 -2.69 -29.97
CA GLN A 45 -0.02 -1.67 -29.33
C GLN A 45 -0.85 -0.76 -28.41
N LYS A 46 -1.99 -0.26 -28.89
CA LYS A 46 -2.90 0.57 -28.09
C LYS A 46 -3.40 -0.15 -26.84
N VAL A 47 -3.76 -1.43 -26.96
CA VAL A 47 -4.16 -2.26 -25.81
C VAL A 47 -3.00 -2.44 -24.84
N SER A 48 -1.79 -2.69 -25.35
CA SER A 48 -0.58 -2.82 -24.53
C SER A 48 -0.31 -1.53 -23.74
N ASP A 49 -0.32 -0.37 -24.40
CA ASP A 49 -0.08 0.94 -23.78
C ASP A 49 -1.14 1.25 -22.71
N GLN A 50 -2.41 0.94 -23.00
CA GLN A 50 -3.50 1.09 -22.02
C GLN A 50 -3.32 0.18 -20.81
N ASN A 51 -2.86 -1.05 -21.02
CA ASN A 51 -2.61 -1.99 -19.93
C ASN A 51 -1.42 -1.54 -19.08
N HIS A 52 -0.32 -1.09 -19.69
CA HIS A 52 0.81 -0.51 -18.96
C HIS A 52 0.39 0.69 -18.13
N LYS A 53 -0.38 1.62 -18.72
CA LYS A 53 -0.89 2.77 -17.98
C LYS A 53 -1.76 2.36 -16.78
N LYS A 54 -2.69 1.42 -16.97
CA LYS A 54 -3.52 0.89 -15.87
C LYS A 54 -2.67 0.24 -14.78
N LEU A 55 -1.63 -0.48 -15.17
CA LEU A 55 -0.71 -1.14 -14.24
C LEU A 55 0.07 -0.10 -13.43
N ASP A 56 0.60 0.94 -14.08
CA ASP A 56 1.31 2.04 -13.43
C ASP A 56 0.42 2.82 -12.47
N ASP A 57 -0.82 3.13 -12.89
CA ASP A 57 -1.83 3.76 -12.05
C ASP A 57 -2.11 2.90 -10.81
N LYS A 58 -2.25 1.59 -10.98
CA LYS A 58 -2.46 0.66 -9.86
C LYS A 58 -1.25 0.55 -8.94
N ILE A 59 -0.04 0.52 -9.48
CA ILE A 59 1.20 0.54 -8.69
C ILE A 59 1.29 1.82 -7.87
N SER A 60 0.94 2.97 -8.45
CA SER A 60 0.93 4.26 -7.75
C SER A 60 -0.08 4.28 -6.62
N GLU A 61 -1.31 3.79 -6.87
CA GLU A 61 -2.36 3.66 -5.86
C GLU A 61 -1.92 2.74 -4.70
N LEU A 62 -1.38 1.56 -5.02
CA LEU A 62 -0.89 0.60 -4.02
C LEU A 62 0.26 1.19 -3.18
N LYS A 63 1.19 1.92 -3.80
CA LYS A 63 2.27 2.62 -3.07
C LYS A 63 1.73 3.68 -2.12
N LYS A 64 0.66 4.40 -2.51
CA LYS A 64 0.01 5.40 -1.65
C LYS A 64 -0.65 4.73 -0.45
N GLN A 65 -1.45 3.69 -0.70
CA GLN A 65 -2.11 2.90 0.36
C GLN A 65 -1.08 2.29 1.32
N GLN A 66 0.01 1.71 0.80
CA GLN A 66 1.08 1.14 1.62
C GLN A 66 1.77 2.20 2.49
N LYS A 67 1.96 3.43 2.01
CA LYS A 67 2.53 4.53 2.80
C LYS A 67 1.58 4.98 3.91
N GLU A 68 0.30 5.11 3.60
CA GLU A 68 -0.74 5.47 4.55
C GLU A 68 -0.85 4.44 5.67
N GLU A 69 -0.92 3.15 5.32
CA GLU A 69 -0.99 2.05 6.28
C GLU A 69 0.26 1.97 7.17
N ASN A 70 1.45 2.11 6.59
CA ASN A 70 2.70 2.17 7.37
C ASN A 70 2.74 3.35 8.34
N THR A 71 2.17 4.49 7.94
CA THR A 71 2.09 5.67 8.82
C THR A 71 1.11 5.43 9.96
N LYS A 72 -0.07 4.88 9.67
CA LYS A 72 -1.04 4.48 10.70
C LYS A 72 -0.43 3.48 11.69
N LYS A 73 0.25 2.45 11.20
CA LYS A 73 0.94 1.44 12.03
C LYS A 73 2.02 2.06 12.93
N LYS A 74 2.86 2.96 12.40
CA LYS A 74 3.88 3.65 13.20
C LYS A 74 3.26 4.48 14.32
N ASN A 75 2.16 5.19 14.03
CA ASN A 75 1.44 5.99 15.03
C ASN A 75 0.84 5.10 16.12
N LEU A 76 0.22 3.97 15.73
CA LEU A 76 -0.33 3.00 16.67
C LEU A 76 0.74 2.47 17.63
N ILE A 77 1.86 1.96 17.09
CA ILE A 77 2.98 1.44 17.89
C ILE A 77 3.54 2.51 18.84
N LYS A 78 3.65 3.76 18.38
CA LYS A 78 4.12 4.87 19.22
C LYS A 78 3.16 5.12 20.39
N SER A 79 1.85 5.15 20.14
CA SER A 79 0.83 5.34 21.18
C SER A 79 0.82 4.20 22.19
N GLU A 80 0.94 2.94 21.72
CA GLU A 80 1.04 1.76 22.58
C GLU A 80 2.28 1.81 23.49
N ASN A 81 3.45 2.11 22.91
CA ASN A 81 4.71 2.21 23.67
C ASN A 81 4.67 3.33 24.71
N ASN A 82 4.09 4.48 24.34
CA ASN A 82 3.91 5.61 25.26
C ASN A 82 3.01 5.23 26.45
N LEU A 83 1.89 4.55 26.18
CA LEU A 83 0.98 4.07 27.22
C LEU A 83 1.65 3.03 28.11
N LYS A 84 2.37 2.07 27.53
CA LYS A 84 3.12 1.04 28.26
C LYS A 84 4.15 1.66 29.19
N SER A 85 4.95 2.60 28.70
CA SER A 85 5.97 3.29 29.51
C SER A 85 5.36 4.03 30.70
N THR A 86 4.21 4.69 30.52
CA THR A 86 3.50 5.37 31.61
C THR A 86 2.99 4.37 32.65
N LYS A 87 2.38 3.25 32.21
CA LYS A 87 1.91 2.18 33.11
C LYS A 87 3.06 1.58 33.93
N GLU A 88 4.20 1.33 33.31
CA GLU A 88 5.39 0.81 34.01
C GLU A 88 5.92 1.80 35.07
N LYS A 89 5.91 3.10 34.79
CA LYS A 89 6.30 4.13 35.77
C LYS A 89 5.35 4.19 36.96
N ILE A 90 4.04 4.11 36.71
CA ILE A 90 3.03 4.04 37.77
C ILE A 90 3.28 2.82 38.66
N SER A 91 3.42 1.64 38.05
CA SER A 91 3.65 0.39 38.78
C SER A 91 4.92 0.42 39.64
N LYS A 92 6.01 1.01 39.14
CA LYS A 92 7.26 1.18 39.91
C LYS A 92 7.07 2.06 41.14
N LEU A 93 6.38 3.20 41.01
CA LEU A 93 6.11 4.10 42.12
C LEU A 93 5.14 3.49 43.14
N GLU A 94 4.11 2.77 42.68
CA GLU A 94 3.16 2.06 43.55
C GLU A 94 3.89 0.97 44.37
N LEU A 95 4.80 0.23 43.74
CA LEU A 95 5.62 -0.79 44.41
C LEU A 95 6.63 -0.18 45.39
N GLU A 96 7.22 0.98 45.07
CA GLU A 96 8.07 1.71 46.01
C GLU A 96 7.28 2.19 47.24
N ASN A 97 6.08 2.73 47.03
CA ASN A 97 5.20 3.14 48.13
C ASN A 97 4.80 1.95 49.03
N GLN A 98 4.47 0.79 48.44
CA GLN A 98 4.22 -0.43 49.20
C GLN A 98 5.43 -0.86 50.04
N LYS A 99 6.65 -0.78 49.48
CA LYS A 99 7.89 -1.10 50.22
C LYS A 99 8.14 -0.12 51.37
N ILE A 100 7.88 1.16 51.17
CA ILE A 100 7.99 2.18 52.22
C ILE A 100 6.98 1.90 53.33
N GLU A 101 5.73 1.64 52.99
CA GLU A 101 4.67 1.34 53.95
C GLU A 101 4.99 0.09 54.79
N SER A 102 5.48 -0.97 54.16
CA SER A 102 5.92 -2.18 54.86
C SER A 102 7.08 -1.89 55.82
N LYS A 103 8.07 -1.07 55.41
CA LYS A 103 9.17 -0.66 56.30
C LYS A 103 8.68 0.13 57.50
N ILE A 104 7.76 1.08 57.30
CA ILE A 104 7.17 1.86 58.39
C ILE A 104 6.47 0.93 59.40
N LYS A 105 5.76 -0.10 58.93
CA LYS A 105 5.04 -1.05 59.79
C LYS A 105 5.95 -2.05 60.50
N SER A 106 7.06 -2.45 59.89
CA SER A 106 7.87 -3.57 60.37
C SER A 106 9.13 -3.19 61.13
N SER A 107 9.53 -1.91 61.16
CA SER A 107 10.80 -1.49 61.76
C SER A 107 10.61 -0.43 62.84
N SER A 108 11.46 -0.48 63.88
CA SER A 108 11.52 0.53 64.95
C SER A 108 12.24 1.79 64.45
N LEU A 109 11.65 2.47 63.48
CA LEU A 109 12.13 3.76 63.00
C LEU A 109 11.78 4.86 64.01
N SER A 110 12.63 5.88 64.10
CA SER A 110 12.27 7.11 64.81
C SER A 110 11.14 7.85 64.09
N ASP A 111 10.35 8.61 64.85
CA ASP A 111 9.20 9.36 64.32
C ASP A 111 9.61 10.32 63.19
N GLU A 112 10.79 10.95 63.29
CA GLU A 112 11.31 11.82 62.24
C GLU A 112 11.56 11.05 60.92
N LYS A 113 12.10 9.83 60.99
CA LYS A 113 12.31 8.98 59.81
C LYS A 113 10.99 8.49 59.23
N ILE A 114 10.00 8.19 60.08
CA ILE A 114 8.65 7.83 59.64
C ILE A 114 8.00 9.01 58.89
N GLN A 115 8.08 10.23 59.44
CA GLN A 115 7.53 11.42 58.77
C GLN A 115 8.21 11.67 57.41
N LYS A 116 9.54 11.59 57.33
CA LYS A 116 10.27 11.72 56.06
C LYS A 116 9.81 10.69 55.02
N GLN A 117 9.61 9.45 55.42
CA GLN A 117 9.09 8.42 54.52
C GLN A 117 7.64 8.66 54.10
N ARG A 118 6.78 9.15 55.00
CA ARG A 118 5.40 9.53 54.66
C ARG A 118 5.33 10.69 53.66
N ILE A 119 6.19 11.71 53.80
CA ILE A 119 6.30 12.81 52.84
C ILE A 119 6.67 12.25 51.46
N LYS A 120 7.69 11.39 51.39
CA LYS A 120 8.10 10.74 50.15
C LYS A 120 6.96 9.93 49.51
N THR A 121 6.20 9.17 50.31
CA THR A 121 5.02 8.45 49.82
C THR A 121 3.98 9.40 49.21
N LYS A 122 3.73 10.55 49.85
CA LYS A 122 2.79 11.57 49.37
C LYS A 122 3.26 12.25 48.08
N GLU A 123 4.56 12.52 47.94
CA GLU A 123 5.15 13.03 46.69
C GLU A 123 4.99 12.02 45.55
N ASN A 124 5.28 10.75 45.83
CA ASN A 124 5.07 9.65 44.88
C ASN A 124 3.59 9.49 44.50
N GLU A 125 2.66 9.59 45.47
CA GLU A 125 1.20 9.57 45.21
C GLU A 125 0.78 10.70 44.26
N LEU A 126 1.26 11.92 44.49
CA LEU A 126 0.99 13.05 43.59
C LEU A 126 1.53 12.79 42.18
N GLN A 127 2.74 12.22 42.07
CA GLN A 127 3.33 11.86 40.78
C GLN A 127 2.52 10.75 40.09
N ILE A 128 2.06 9.74 40.84
CA ILE A 128 1.18 8.68 40.32
C ILE A 128 -0.11 9.29 39.77
N GLN A 129 -0.75 10.23 40.47
CA GLN A 129 -1.97 10.89 39.97
C GLN A 129 -1.72 11.67 38.67
N LYS A 130 -0.61 12.41 38.59
CA LYS A 130 -0.21 13.09 37.34
C LYS A 130 0.01 12.09 36.19
N LEU A 131 0.63 10.95 36.47
CA LEU A 131 0.85 9.90 35.48
C LEU A 131 -0.46 9.20 35.08
N LYS A 132 -1.41 8.99 36.02
CA LYS A 132 -2.74 8.43 35.73
C LYS A 132 -3.55 9.35 34.82
N LEU A 133 -3.52 10.67 35.07
CA LEU A 133 -4.12 11.64 34.15
C LEU A 133 -3.50 11.56 32.75
N LYS A 134 -2.17 11.48 32.67
CA LYS A 134 -1.47 11.28 31.38
C LYS A 134 -1.86 9.96 30.72
N GLN A 135 -2.02 8.88 31.49
CA GLN A 135 -2.41 7.56 31.00
C GLN A 135 -3.80 7.62 30.36
N ILE A 136 -4.76 8.33 30.96
CA ILE A 136 -6.11 8.51 30.41
C ILE A 136 -6.04 9.22 29.05
N THR A 137 -5.27 10.31 28.96
CA THR A 137 -5.06 11.01 27.69
C THR A 137 -4.45 10.09 26.63
N GLN A 138 -3.42 9.32 26.99
CA GLN A 138 -2.77 8.36 26.10
C GLN A 138 -3.71 7.21 25.67
N GLN A 139 -4.61 6.76 26.54
CA GLN A 139 -5.64 5.77 26.19
C GLN A 139 -6.61 6.32 25.16
N LYS A 140 -7.07 7.56 25.33
CA LYS A 140 -7.92 8.23 24.34
C LYS A 140 -7.20 8.43 23.01
N GLU A 141 -5.93 8.81 23.03
CA GLU A 141 -5.10 8.92 21.82
C GLU A 141 -4.93 7.56 21.12
N LEU A 142 -4.75 6.47 21.88
CA LEU A 142 -4.66 5.12 21.36
C LEU A 142 -5.99 4.65 20.76
N GLU A 143 -7.12 4.89 21.42
CA GLU A 143 -8.47 4.59 20.91
C GLU A 143 -8.75 5.32 19.59
N ASN A 144 -8.36 6.60 19.50
CA ASN A 144 -8.46 7.36 18.26
C ASN A 144 -7.56 6.78 17.16
N ALA A 145 -6.32 6.40 17.51
CA ALA A 145 -5.39 5.79 16.55
C ALA A 145 -5.88 4.42 16.05
N MET A 146 -6.51 3.61 16.91
CA MET A 146 -7.13 2.33 16.55
C MET A 146 -8.38 2.52 15.69
N SER A 147 -9.21 3.51 16.01
CA SER A 147 -10.43 3.81 15.23
C SER A 147 -10.11 4.35 13.83
N ALA A 148 -8.97 5.02 13.68
CA ALA A 148 -8.46 5.52 12.41
C ALA A 148 -7.62 4.49 11.62
N TYR A 149 -7.26 3.36 12.25
CA TYR A 149 -6.51 2.28 11.60
C TYR A 149 -7.42 1.58 10.59
#